data_AF-A0A3N5KE04-F1
#
_entry.id   AF-A0A3N5KE04-F1
#
_cell.length_a   1.000
_cell.length_b   1.000
_cell.length_c   1.000
_cell.angle_alpha   90.00
_cell.angle_beta   90.00
_cell.angle_gamma   90.00
#
_symmetry.space_group_name_H-M   'P 1'
#
loop_
_entity.id
_entity.type
_entity.pdbx_description
1 polymer ?
#
loop_
_entity_poly.entity_id
_entity_poly.type
_entity_poly.pdbx_seq_one_letter_code
_entity_poly.pdbx_strand_id
1 'polypeptide(L)'
;MKKIKKIHIIINPAAGEEEAILPIINTSMEEAGIAWEAFITHQAGDGIKFARAAVKAEVDALAVYGGDGTLMEAISGLMGSELPLAILPGGSANVAATELGIPKDLKEACTLLSRGPLEMKTIDVGQFDTRYFITGISLGFGADIVKGADRETKNKFGILAYFLSAAAALKKTRKVVYSLNIDGQE
;
A
#
# COMPACT_ATOMS: atom_id res chain seq x y z
N MET A 1 -7.49 -24.16 6.53
CA MET A 1 -6.79 -22.87 6.33
C MET A 1 -6.19 -22.42 7.65
N LYS A 2 -4.98 -21.84 7.63
CA LYS A 2 -4.26 -21.46 8.85
C LYS A 2 -4.98 -20.28 9.52
N LYS A 3 -5.35 -20.43 10.78
CA LYS A 3 -5.92 -19.32 11.59
C LYS A 3 -4.77 -18.38 11.96
N ILE A 4 -4.93 -17.07 11.72
CA ILE A 4 -3.98 -16.05 12.19
C ILE A 4 -4.08 -16.00 13.73
N LYS A 5 -2.96 -16.18 14.42
CA LYS A 5 -2.84 -16.07 15.88
C LYS A 5 -1.89 -14.95 16.29
N LYS A 6 -0.86 -14.67 15.49
CA LYS A 6 0.10 -13.60 15.71
C LYS A 6 0.30 -12.77 14.45
N ILE A 7 0.19 -11.45 14.55
CA ILE A 7 0.36 -10.50 13.44
C ILE A 7 1.29 -9.35 13.83
N HIS A 8 2.14 -8.90 12.91
CA HIS A 8 2.81 -7.61 13.05
C HIS A 8 2.08 -6.57 12.22
N ILE A 9 1.98 -5.34 12.71
CA ILE A 9 1.28 -4.26 12.03
C ILE A 9 2.23 -3.10 11.82
N ILE A 10 2.58 -2.80 10.56
CA ILE A 10 3.31 -1.60 10.19
C ILE A 10 2.31 -0.44 10.18
N ILE A 11 2.63 0.65 10.87
CA ILE A 11 1.75 1.82 10.99
C ILE A 11 2.51 3.04 10.50
N ASN A 12 1.96 3.69 9.47
CA ASN A 12 2.40 5.02 9.06
C ASN A 12 1.54 6.09 9.75
N PRO A 13 2.06 6.80 10.76
CA PRO A 13 1.29 7.80 11.50
C PRO A 13 1.03 9.07 10.67
N ALA A 14 1.72 9.26 9.54
CA ALA A 14 1.48 10.36 8.62
C ALA A 14 0.41 10.04 7.56
N ALA A 15 -0.19 8.85 7.64
CA ALA A 15 -1.36 8.43 6.88
C ALA A 15 -2.60 8.49 7.80
N GLY A 16 -3.77 8.65 7.21
CA GLY A 16 -5.06 8.68 7.89
C GLY A 16 -5.54 10.09 8.17
N GLU A 17 -6.81 10.18 8.59
CA GLU A 17 -7.32 11.36 9.29
C GLU A 17 -6.95 11.26 10.79
N GLU A 18 -7.27 12.29 11.59
CA GLU A 18 -7.08 12.28 13.06
C GLU A 18 -8.05 11.28 13.73
N GLU A 19 -7.87 9.99 13.48
CA GLU A 19 -8.65 8.92 14.09
C GLU A 19 -7.81 8.17 15.14
N ALA A 20 -8.48 7.65 16.17
CA ALA A 20 -7.87 6.83 17.20
C ALA A 20 -7.58 5.41 16.67
N ILE A 21 -6.57 5.29 15.80
CA ILE A 21 -6.23 4.05 15.09
C ILE A 21 -5.89 2.88 16.02
N LEU A 22 -5.12 3.15 17.10
CA LEU A 22 -4.62 2.11 18.00
C LEU A 22 -5.75 1.46 18.81
N PRO A 23 -6.69 2.23 19.41
CA PRO A 23 -7.89 1.65 20.04
C PRO A 23 -8.73 0.76 19.10
N ILE A 24 -8.91 1.16 17.84
CA ILE A 24 -9.69 0.39 16.86
C ILE A 24 -8.99 -0.94 16.56
N ILE A 25 -7.69 -0.89 16.26
CA ILE A 25 -6.87 -2.08 16.01
C ILE A 25 -6.88 -2.98 17.25
N ASN A 26 -6.63 -2.42 18.44
CA ASN A 26 -6.55 -3.21 19.67
C ASN A 26 -7.85 -3.97 19.94
N THR A 27 -8.98 -3.25 19.94
CA THR A 27 -10.30 -3.86 20.14
C THR A 27 -10.57 -4.96 19.10
N SER A 28 -10.26 -4.70 17.82
CA SER A 28 -10.51 -5.66 16.75
C SER A 28 -9.64 -6.92 16.87
N MET A 29 -8.37 -6.78 17.28
CA MET A 29 -7.47 -7.92 17.48
C MET A 29 -7.84 -8.72 18.73
N GLU A 30 -8.26 -8.06 19.81
CA GLU A 30 -8.78 -8.71 21.02
C GLU A 30 -10.03 -9.52 20.73
N GLU A 31 -11.02 -8.94 20.04
CA GLU A 31 -12.24 -9.63 19.61
C GLU A 31 -11.93 -10.84 18.71
N ALA A 32 -10.86 -10.76 17.91
CA ALA A 32 -10.39 -11.84 17.05
C ALA A 32 -9.56 -12.92 17.77
N GLY A 33 -9.08 -12.63 18.98
CA GLY A 33 -8.10 -13.46 19.69
C GLY A 33 -6.75 -13.54 18.97
N ILE A 34 -6.33 -12.44 18.32
CA ILE A 34 -5.06 -12.32 17.59
C ILE A 34 -4.09 -11.49 18.43
N ALA A 35 -2.93 -12.06 18.75
CA ALA A 35 -1.82 -11.32 19.34
C ALA A 35 -1.19 -10.40 18.28
N TRP A 36 -0.94 -9.14 18.62
CA TRP A 36 -0.42 -8.17 17.66
C TRP A 36 0.68 -7.29 18.25
N GLU A 37 1.57 -6.81 17.38
CA GLU A 37 2.65 -5.88 17.72
C GLU A 37 2.72 -4.77 16.66
N ALA A 38 2.92 -3.52 17.11
CA ALA A 38 2.97 -2.33 16.25
C ALA A 38 4.40 -1.94 15.89
N PHE A 39 4.62 -1.63 14.60
CA PHE A 39 5.88 -1.13 14.06
C PHE A 39 5.64 0.22 13.39
N ILE A 40 5.99 1.30 14.09
CA ILE A 40 5.69 2.67 13.64
C ILE A 40 6.79 3.15 12.69
N THR A 41 6.43 3.57 11.48
CA THR A 41 7.38 4.16 10.52
C THR A 41 7.72 5.59 10.89
N HIS A 42 8.98 5.96 10.78
CA HIS A 42 9.50 7.30 11.03
C HIS A 42 10.06 7.95 9.77
N GLN A 43 10.50 7.13 8.81
CA GLN A 43 11.09 7.58 7.55
C GLN A 43 10.82 6.59 6.41
N ALA A 44 11.08 7.04 5.18
CA ALA A 44 11.02 6.19 4.00
C ALA A 44 11.98 4.99 4.13
N GLY A 45 11.50 3.81 3.72
CA GLY A 45 12.21 2.54 3.81
C GLY A 45 12.00 1.78 5.13
N ASP A 46 11.38 2.38 6.14
CA ASP A 46 11.04 1.68 7.37
C ASP A 46 10.05 0.54 7.12
N GLY A 47 9.10 0.70 6.19
CA GLY A 47 8.16 -0.36 5.82
C GLY A 47 8.88 -1.60 5.28
N ILE A 48 9.91 -1.40 4.45
CA ILE A 48 10.77 -2.48 3.92
C ILE A 48 11.48 -3.19 5.08
N LYS A 49 12.08 -2.40 5.98
CA LYS A 49 12.83 -2.91 7.14
C LYS A 49 11.93 -3.75 8.05
N PHE A 50 10.74 -3.26 8.40
CA PHE A 50 9.82 -3.95 9.28
C PHE A 50 9.20 -5.18 8.64
N ALA A 51 8.88 -5.15 7.34
CA ALA A 51 8.41 -6.32 6.63
C ALA A 51 9.45 -7.45 6.64
N ARG A 52 10.72 -7.14 6.37
CA ARG A 52 11.82 -8.12 6.48
C ARG A 52 12.00 -8.66 7.89
N ALA A 53 11.76 -7.85 8.91
CA ALA A 53 11.81 -8.29 10.30
C ALA A 53 10.63 -9.23 10.63
N ALA A 54 9.44 -8.95 10.11
CA ALA A 54 8.26 -9.79 10.32
C ALA A 54 8.44 -11.20 9.72
N VAL A 55 9.06 -11.31 8.53
CA VAL A 55 9.41 -12.61 7.93
C VAL A 55 10.29 -13.44 8.87
N LYS A 56 11.27 -12.82 9.54
CA LYS A 56 12.17 -13.49 10.49
C LYS A 56 11.51 -13.80 11.84
N ALA A 57 10.44 -13.08 12.19
CA ALA A 57 9.73 -13.24 13.44
C ALA A 57 8.68 -14.37 13.41
N GLU A 58 8.53 -15.04 12.26
CA GLU A 58 7.63 -16.19 12.04
C GLU A 58 6.18 -15.93 12.47
N VAL A 59 5.70 -14.70 12.26
CA VAL A 59 4.29 -14.34 12.44
C VAL A 59 3.41 -14.98 11.37
N ASP A 60 2.10 -15.04 11.62
CA ASP A 60 1.16 -15.67 10.69
C ASP A 60 0.79 -14.75 9.51
N ALA A 61 0.91 -13.45 9.70
CA ALA A 61 0.69 -12.42 8.68
C ALA A 61 1.42 -11.11 9.05
N LEU A 62 1.59 -10.25 8.05
CA LEU A 62 1.93 -8.84 8.22
C LEU A 62 0.69 -8.01 7.86
N ALA A 63 0.36 -6.99 8.64
CA ALA A 63 -0.61 -5.96 8.25
C ALA A 63 0.08 -4.61 8.03
N VAL A 64 -0.50 -3.77 7.19
CA VAL A 64 -0.03 -2.40 6.95
C VAL A 64 -1.20 -1.44 7.10
N TYR A 65 -1.09 -0.52 8.05
CA TYR A 65 -1.89 0.69 8.12
C TYR A 65 -1.14 1.84 7.45
N GLY A 66 -1.62 2.29 6.30
CA GLY A 66 -1.02 3.37 5.54
C GLY A 66 -1.62 3.56 4.15
N GLY A 67 -0.99 4.43 3.35
CA GLY A 67 -1.34 4.60 1.94
C GLY A 67 -0.54 3.72 1.00
N ASP A 68 -0.72 3.92 -0.30
CA ASP A 68 -0.10 3.10 -1.36
C ASP A 68 1.43 3.02 -1.26
N GLY A 69 2.10 4.11 -0.82
CA GLY A 69 3.55 4.11 -0.62
C GLY A 69 4.01 3.18 0.49
N THR A 70 3.33 3.19 1.65
CA THR A 70 3.64 2.31 2.78
C THR A 70 3.35 0.85 2.44
N LEU A 71 2.24 0.61 1.72
CA LEU A 71 1.92 -0.71 1.19
C LEU A 71 3.02 -1.23 0.26
N MET A 72 3.52 -0.39 -0.67
CA MET A 72 4.59 -0.78 -1.58
C MET A 72 5.92 -1.04 -0.90
N GLU A 73 6.26 -0.29 0.16
CA GLU A 73 7.43 -0.58 0.99
C GLU A 73 7.31 -1.95 1.66
N ALA A 74 6.16 -2.28 2.24
CA ALA A 74 5.94 -3.58 2.85
C ALA A 74 6.04 -4.71 1.83
N ILE A 75 5.37 -4.60 0.68
CA ILE A 75 5.47 -5.58 -0.43
C ILE A 75 6.92 -5.79 -0.84
N SER A 76 7.68 -4.71 -1.02
CA SER A 76 9.09 -4.77 -1.39
C SER A 76 9.94 -5.52 -0.35
N GLY A 77 9.60 -5.40 0.93
CA GLY A 77 10.26 -6.13 2.01
C GLY A 77 9.84 -7.61 2.11
N LEU A 78 8.66 -7.97 1.59
CA LEU A 78 8.13 -9.33 1.57
C LEU A 78 8.54 -10.15 0.34
N MET A 79 9.11 -9.53 -0.70
CA MET A 79 9.52 -10.25 -1.91
C MET A 79 10.46 -11.41 -1.58
N GLY A 80 10.11 -12.61 -2.06
CA GLY A 80 10.80 -13.86 -1.75
C GLY A 80 10.31 -14.59 -0.49
N SER A 81 9.26 -14.09 0.17
CA SER A 81 8.59 -14.74 1.29
C SER A 81 7.14 -15.12 0.95
N GLU A 82 6.60 -16.10 1.67
CA GLU A 82 5.18 -16.50 1.59
C GLU A 82 4.32 -15.86 2.71
N LEU A 83 4.87 -14.91 3.46
CA LEU A 83 4.16 -14.28 4.57
C LEU A 83 2.97 -13.46 4.03
N PRO A 84 1.71 -13.80 4.37
CA PRO A 84 0.55 -13.07 3.88
C PRO A 84 0.56 -11.61 4.33
N LEU A 85 0.09 -10.73 3.45
CA LEU A 85 -0.04 -9.30 3.69
C LEU A 85 -1.51 -8.89 3.78
N ALA A 86 -1.89 -8.28 4.89
CA ALA A 86 -3.19 -7.64 5.09
C ALA A 86 -3.08 -6.12 4.91
N ILE A 87 -4.08 -5.53 4.25
CA ILE A 87 -4.13 -4.09 3.99
C ILE A 87 -5.16 -3.47 4.92
N LEU A 88 -4.72 -2.53 5.75
CA LEU A 88 -5.57 -1.69 6.59
C LEU A 88 -5.54 -0.27 5.99
N PRO A 89 -6.60 0.17 5.28
CA PRO A 89 -6.53 1.40 4.51
C PRO A 89 -6.33 2.62 5.41
N GLY A 90 -5.26 3.38 5.17
CA GLY A 90 -4.98 4.64 5.87
C GLY A 90 -4.60 5.78 4.93
N GLY A 91 -4.40 5.55 3.63
CA GLY A 91 -4.09 6.62 2.67
C GLY A 91 -5.33 7.33 2.12
N SER A 92 -5.12 8.38 1.33
CA SER A 92 -6.22 9.09 0.65
C SER A 92 -6.73 8.35 -0.60
N ALA A 93 -5.86 7.61 -1.29
CA ALA A 93 -6.19 6.92 -2.54
C ALA A 93 -6.50 5.43 -2.32
N ASN A 94 -5.62 4.69 -1.64
CA ASN A 94 -5.77 3.28 -1.31
C ASN A 94 -6.20 2.44 -2.52
N VAL A 95 -5.46 2.59 -3.62
CA VAL A 95 -5.84 2.04 -4.93
C VAL A 95 -5.96 0.51 -4.82
N ALA A 96 -4.91 -0.14 -4.32
CA ALA A 96 -4.90 -1.59 -4.19
C ALA A 96 -6.00 -2.10 -3.24
N ALA A 97 -6.26 -1.42 -2.12
CA ALA A 97 -7.34 -1.79 -1.21
C ALA A 97 -8.71 -1.70 -1.90
N THR A 98 -8.93 -0.63 -2.66
CA THR A 98 -10.19 -0.40 -3.38
C THR A 98 -10.42 -1.46 -4.45
N GLU A 99 -9.42 -1.76 -5.28
CA GLU A 99 -9.51 -2.77 -6.34
C GLU A 99 -9.70 -4.19 -5.78
N LEU A 100 -9.16 -4.47 -4.59
CA LEU A 100 -9.31 -5.76 -3.92
C LEU A 100 -10.63 -5.88 -3.13
N GLY A 101 -11.45 -4.83 -3.09
CA GLY A 101 -12.72 -4.80 -2.37
C GLY A 101 -12.57 -4.73 -0.84
N ILE A 102 -11.44 -4.22 -0.35
CA ILE A 102 -11.19 -4.05 1.08
C ILE A 102 -11.97 -2.82 1.58
N PRO A 103 -12.75 -2.93 2.67
CA PRO A 103 -13.47 -1.80 3.25
C PRO A 103 -12.57 -0.62 3.57
N LYS A 104 -13.05 0.60 3.32
CA LYS A 104 -12.32 1.83 3.66
C LYS A 104 -12.31 2.11 5.16
N ASP A 105 -13.35 1.68 5.87
CA ASP A 105 -13.43 1.80 7.32
C ASP A 105 -12.43 0.84 7.97
N LEU A 106 -11.60 1.37 8.87
CA LEU A 106 -10.52 0.62 9.51
C LEU A 106 -11.05 -0.56 10.32
N LYS A 107 -12.17 -0.37 11.04
CA LYS A 107 -12.77 -1.42 11.85
C LYS A 107 -13.28 -2.55 10.97
N GLU A 108 -14.00 -2.22 9.90
CA GLU A 108 -14.47 -3.18 8.91
C GLU A 108 -13.32 -3.95 8.26
N ALA A 109 -12.24 -3.26 7.86
CA ALA A 109 -11.04 -3.89 7.31
C ALA A 109 -10.40 -4.86 8.31
N CYS A 110 -10.27 -4.48 9.59
CA CYS A 110 -9.79 -5.36 10.65
C CYS A 110 -10.67 -6.60 10.83
N THR A 111 -11.99 -6.49 10.67
CA THR A 111 -12.89 -7.65 10.79
C THR A 111 -12.64 -8.73 9.74
N LEU A 112 -12.02 -8.39 8.59
CA LEU A 112 -11.65 -9.39 7.58
C LEU A 112 -10.61 -10.38 8.12
N LEU A 113 -9.81 -10.00 9.12
CA LEU A 113 -8.81 -10.87 9.74
C LEU A 113 -9.41 -11.94 10.67
N SER A 114 -10.69 -11.80 11.02
CA SER A 114 -11.36 -12.67 12.00
C SER A 114 -12.65 -13.31 11.49
N ARG A 115 -13.26 -12.79 10.41
CA ARG A 115 -14.50 -13.30 9.84
C ARG A 115 -14.26 -14.53 8.96
N GLY A 116 -14.70 -15.70 9.44
CA GLY A 116 -14.80 -16.92 8.64
C GLY A 116 -13.47 -17.44 8.08
N PRO A 117 -13.48 -18.32 7.06
CA PRO A 117 -12.26 -18.74 6.40
C PRO A 117 -11.63 -17.56 5.64
N LEU A 118 -10.42 -17.17 6.03
CA LEU A 118 -9.65 -16.07 5.42
C LEU A 118 -9.42 -16.27 3.93
N GLU A 119 -10.09 -15.51 3.07
CA GLU A 119 -9.82 -15.57 1.63
C GLU A 119 -8.44 -14.96 1.32
N MET A 120 -7.49 -15.80 0.91
CA MET A 120 -6.17 -15.35 0.46
C MET A 120 -6.17 -15.24 -1.06
N LYS A 121 -5.68 -14.11 -1.56
CA LYS A 121 -5.51 -13.87 -3.00
C LYS A 121 -4.02 -13.75 -3.32
N THR A 122 -3.58 -14.47 -4.34
CA THR A 122 -2.26 -14.26 -4.94
C THR A 122 -2.34 -13.04 -5.85
N ILE A 123 -1.38 -12.13 -5.70
CA ILE A 123 -1.29 -10.90 -6.48
C ILE A 123 0.05 -10.88 -7.20
N ASP A 124 0.02 -10.63 -8.51
CA ASP A 124 1.23 -10.44 -9.29
C ASP A 124 1.90 -9.12 -8.91
N VAL A 125 3.22 -9.17 -8.76
CA VAL A 125 4.04 -7.99 -8.46
C VAL A 125 4.93 -7.71 -9.65
N GLY A 126 4.75 -6.55 -10.27
CA GLY A 126 5.64 -6.07 -11.31
C GLY A 126 6.96 -5.58 -10.72
N GLN A 127 8.04 -5.71 -11.49
CA GLN A 127 9.36 -5.20 -11.12
C GLN A 127 9.93 -4.37 -12.28
N PHE A 128 10.51 -3.21 -11.94
CA PHE A 128 11.30 -2.38 -12.83
C PHE A 128 12.63 -2.04 -12.15
N ASP A 129 13.74 -2.49 -12.75
CA ASP A 129 15.05 -2.53 -12.12
C ASP A 129 14.99 -3.19 -10.73
N THR A 130 15.21 -2.40 -9.67
CA THR A 130 15.20 -2.84 -8.27
C THR A 130 13.91 -2.47 -7.53
N ARG A 131 12.93 -1.90 -8.22
CA ARG A 131 11.69 -1.39 -7.63
C ARG A 131 10.49 -2.26 -8.02
N TYR A 132 9.61 -2.48 -7.06
CA TYR A 132 8.38 -3.26 -7.25
C TYR A 132 7.17 -2.33 -7.42
N PHE A 133 6.10 -2.83 -8.05
CA PHE A 133 4.81 -2.16 -8.19
C PHE A 133 3.67 -3.18 -8.32
N ILE A 134 2.45 -2.81 -7.91
CA ILE A 134 1.25 -3.65 -8.06
C ILE A 134 0.09 -2.99 -8.82
N THR A 135 0.22 -1.70 -9.16
CA THR A 135 -0.84 -0.95 -9.86
C THR A 135 -0.46 -0.67 -11.31
N GLY A 136 0.70 -0.06 -11.54
CA GLY A 136 1.20 0.15 -12.89
C GLY A 136 2.43 1.07 -12.95
N ILE A 137 3.01 1.13 -14.14
CA ILE A 137 4.09 2.06 -14.50
C ILE A 137 3.53 3.04 -15.53
N SER A 138 3.92 4.31 -15.42
CA SER A 138 3.61 5.33 -16.43
C SER A 138 4.89 6.02 -16.91
N LEU A 139 4.92 6.36 -18.19
CA LEU A 139 6.02 7.06 -18.86
C LEU A 139 5.48 8.31 -19.57
N GLY A 140 6.32 9.34 -19.74
CA GLY A 140 5.94 10.59 -20.41
C GLY A 140 4.86 11.38 -19.67
N PHE A 141 3.81 11.78 -20.39
CA PHE A 141 2.77 12.69 -19.89
C PHE A 141 2.12 12.21 -18.58
N GLY A 142 1.85 10.92 -18.44
CA GLY A 142 1.30 10.36 -17.20
C GLY A 142 2.24 10.54 -16.00
N ALA A 143 3.54 10.36 -16.20
CA ALA A 143 4.55 10.58 -15.17
C ALA A 143 4.68 12.06 -14.80
N ASP A 144 4.54 12.97 -15.76
CA ASP A 144 4.57 14.41 -15.54
C ASP A 144 3.38 14.90 -14.70
N ILE A 145 2.20 14.31 -14.90
CA ILE A 145 1.02 14.58 -14.06
C ILE A 145 1.27 14.17 -12.61
N VAL A 146 1.77 12.96 -12.40
CA VAL A 146 2.01 12.43 -11.04
C VAL A 146 3.08 13.25 -10.31
N LYS A 147 4.15 13.68 -11.02
CA LYS A 147 5.17 14.58 -10.46
C LYS A 147 4.61 15.96 -10.12
N GLY A 148 3.70 16.50 -10.93
CA GLY A 148 3.09 17.81 -10.72
C GLY A 148 2.06 17.83 -9.57
N ALA A 149 1.41 16.70 -9.30
CA ALA A 149 0.46 16.55 -8.21
C ALA A 149 1.15 16.18 -6.88
N ASP A 150 2.10 17.01 -6.44
CA ASP A 150 2.81 16.83 -5.18
C ASP A 150 1.90 16.95 -3.95
N ARG A 151 2.43 16.58 -2.78
CA ARG A 151 1.67 16.48 -1.53
C ARG A 151 1.11 17.84 -1.08
N GLU A 152 1.81 18.94 -1.33
CA GLU A 152 1.33 20.30 -1.04
C GLU A 152 0.13 20.68 -1.92
N THR A 153 0.23 20.43 -3.23
CA THR A 153 -0.84 20.78 -4.17
C THR A 153 -2.07 19.89 -3.97
N LYS A 154 -1.87 18.60 -3.67
CA LYS A 154 -2.94 17.65 -3.29
C LYS A 154 -3.68 18.10 -2.03
N ASN A 155 -2.96 18.49 -0.98
CA ASN A 155 -3.57 18.94 0.26
C ASN A 155 -4.36 20.25 0.09
N LYS A 156 -3.96 21.11 -0.85
CA LYS A 156 -4.59 22.43 -1.07
C LYS A 156 -5.76 22.41 -2.05
N PHE A 157 -5.77 21.51 -3.03
CA PHE A 157 -6.74 21.53 -4.14
C PHE A 157 -7.43 20.18 -4.44
N GLY A 158 -7.11 19.11 -3.71
CA GLY A 158 -7.76 17.80 -3.88
C GLY A 158 -7.70 17.30 -5.34
N ILE A 159 -8.82 16.85 -5.89
CA ILE A 159 -8.89 16.32 -7.26
C ILE A 159 -8.57 17.36 -8.34
N LEU A 160 -8.79 18.67 -8.06
CA LEU A 160 -8.46 19.76 -8.98
C LEU A 160 -6.94 19.90 -9.19
N ALA A 161 -6.13 19.47 -8.24
CA ALA A 161 -4.67 19.40 -8.38
C ALA A 161 -4.25 18.53 -9.57
N TYR A 162 -4.95 17.41 -9.80
CA TYR A 162 -4.67 16.52 -10.93
C TYR A 162 -5.03 17.17 -12.26
N PHE A 163 -6.14 17.90 -12.34
CA PHE A 163 -6.55 18.61 -13.55
C PHE A 163 -5.57 19.75 -13.91
N LEU A 164 -5.16 20.55 -12.93
CA LEU A 164 -4.16 21.61 -13.15
C LEU A 164 -2.81 21.03 -13.54
N SER A 165 -2.39 19.94 -12.90
CA SER A 165 -1.16 19.22 -13.25
C SER A 165 -1.22 18.65 -14.67
N ALA A 166 -2.36 18.10 -15.09
CA ALA A 166 -2.59 17.63 -16.46
C ALA A 166 -2.52 18.76 -17.49
N ALA A 167 -3.17 19.89 -17.24
CA ALA A 167 -3.10 21.05 -18.13
C ALA A 167 -1.67 21.61 -18.25
N ALA A 168 -0.94 21.67 -17.13
CA ALA A 168 0.45 22.13 -17.10
C ALA A 168 1.42 21.15 -17.79
N ALA A 169 1.23 19.84 -17.56
CA ALA A 169 1.99 18.80 -18.23
C ALA A 169 1.79 18.86 -19.74
N LEU A 170 0.55 19.10 -20.22
CA LEU A 170 0.22 19.08 -21.64
C LEU A 170 0.99 20.16 -22.42
N LYS A 171 1.24 21.32 -21.80
CA LYS A 171 2.04 22.40 -22.38
C LYS A 171 3.53 22.09 -22.48
N LYS A 172 4.02 21.15 -21.66
CA LYS A 172 5.44 20.76 -21.61
C LYS A 172 5.73 19.44 -22.33
N THR A 173 4.71 18.65 -22.62
CA THR A 173 4.85 17.34 -23.27
C THR A 173 5.50 17.50 -24.63
N ARG A 174 6.64 16.83 -24.81
CA ARG A 174 7.28 16.65 -26.11
C ARG A 174 6.83 15.32 -26.70
N LYS A 175 6.71 15.24 -28.03
CA LYS A 175 6.53 13.96 -28.70
C LYS A 175 7.79 13.12 -28.46
N VAL A 176 7.62 11.97 -27.84
CA VAL A 176 8.68 10.98 -27.61
C VAL A 176 8.27 9.71 -28.35
N VAL A 177 9.22 9.09 -29.06
CA VAL A 177 9.04 7.78 -29.69
C VAL A 177 9.68 6.75 -28.76
N TYR A 178 8.92 5.74 -28.37
CA TYR A 178 9.38 4.62 -27.57
C TYR A 178 9.49 3.38 -28.46
N SER A 179 10.57 2.60 -28.30
CA SER A 179 10.63 1.21 -28.76
C SER A 179 10.30 0.31 -27.57
N LEU A 180 9.44 -0.69 -27.78
CA LEU A 180 8.91 -1.58 -26.74
C LEU A 180 9.21 -3.00 -27.17
N ASN A 181 10.02 -3.72 -26.41
CA ASN A 181 10.13 -5.16 -26.58
C ASN A 181 9.20 -5.86 -25.57
N ILE A 182 8.16 -6.53 -26.07
CA ILE A 182 7.21 -7.29 -25.26
C ILE A 182 7.35 -8.75 -25.65
N ASP A 183 7.77 -9.58 -24.69
CA ASP A 183 7.94 -11.03 -24.88
C ASP A 183 8.80 -11.39 -26.11
N GLY A 184 9.82 -10.58 -26.39
CA GLY A 184 10.74 -10.75 -27.53
C GLY A 184 10.29 -10.06 -28.82
N GLN A 185 9.15 -9.38 -28.84
CA GLN A 185 8.60 -8.69 -30.01
C GLN A 185 8.77 -7.18 -29.89
N GLU A 186 9.40 -6.54 -30.88
CA GLU A 186 9.57 -5.09 -30.97
C GLU A 186 8.39 -4.38 -31.66
#